data_AF-A7KZS1-F1
#
_entry.id   AF-A7KZS1-F1
#
_cell.length_a   1.000
_cell.length_b   1.000
_cell.length_c   1.000
_cell.angle_alpha   90.00
_cell.angle_beta   90.00
_cell.angle_gamma   90.00
#
_symmetry.space_group_name_H-M   'P 1'
#
loop_
_entity.id
_entity.type
_entity.pdbx_description
1 polymer ?
#
loop_
_entity_poly.entity_id
_entity_poly.type
_entity_poly.pdbx_seq_one_letter_code
_entity_poly.pdbx_strand_id
1 'polypeptide(L)'
;GNKWRSRRKMLTPTFHFTILEDFLDVMNEQATILVTKLEKHVNQEAFNCFFYITLCALDIICETAMGKNIGAQSNDDSEYVRAVYRVSDSIHRRMKAPWLWFDFLYFMFKDGQEYRKSLKILHNFTSNVITERASEMKRDEERSHDDKDIPPHKNKCKAFLDLLLNVTDDKGNKLSHEDIREEVDT
;
A
#
# COMPACT_ATOMS: atom_id res chain seq x y z
N GLY A 1 -18.47 -3.09 -14.27
CA GLY A 1 -19.34 -1.92 -14.51
C GLY A 1 -18.54 -0.76 -15.11
N ASN A 2 -19.21 0.34 -15.47
CA ASN A 2 -18.56 1.48 -16.13
C ASN A 2 -17.50 2.18 -15.26
N LYS A 3 -17.72 2.29 -13.94
CA LYS A 3 -16.74 2.81 -12.95
C LYS A 3 -15.40 2.06 -13.02
N TRP A 4 -15.45 0.72 -12.93
CA TRP A 4 -14.26 -0.14 -13.04
C TRP A 4 -13.53 0.03 -14.38
N ARG A 5 -14.26 0.09 -15.50
CA ARG A 5 -13.64 0.21 -16.83
C ARG A 5 -12.89 1.54 -16.98
N SER A 6 -13.47 2.64 -16.50
CA SER A 6 -12.83 3.97 -16.52
C SER A 6 -11.56 3.98 -15.66
N ARG A 7 -11.64 3.53 -14.40
CA ARG A 7 -10.46 3.43 -13.50
C ARG A 7 -9.37 2.53 -14.06
N ARG A 8 -9.71 1.36 -14.60
CA ARG A 8 -8.74 0.44 -15.21
C ARG A 8 -8.00 1.08 -16.39
N LYS A 9 -8.73 1.80 -17.26
CA LYS A 9 -8.13 2.53 -18.40
C LYS A 9 -7.17 3.62 -17.90
N MET A 10 -7.56 4.32 -16.85
CA MET A 10 -6.78 5.37 -16.21
C MET A 10 -5.49 4.84 -15.57
N LEU A 11 -5.53 3.65 -14.96
CA LEU A 11 -4.42 3.08 -14.18
C LEU A 11 -3.47 2.21 -14.99
N THR A 12 -3.90 1.63 -16.11
CA THR A 12 -3.01 0.77 -16.94
C THR A 12 -1.63 1.40 -17.24
N PRO A 13 -1.50 2.69 -17.53
CA PRO A 13 -0.19 3.33 -17.78
C PRO A 13 0.76 3.31 -16.57
N THR A 14 0.25 3.20 -15.34
CA THR A 14 1.06 3.18 -14.12
C THR A 14 1.86 1.90 -13.96
N PHE A 15 1.48 0.84 -14.68
CA PHE A 15 2.13 -0.47 -14.67
C PHE A 15 2.97 -0.71 -15.93
N HIS A 16 3.34 0.37 -16.64
CA HIS A 16 4.25 0.27 -17.78
C HIS A 16 5.66 -0.09 -17.30
N PHE A 17 6.39 -0.90 -18.08
CA PHE A 17 7.69 -1.48 -17.72
C PHE A 17 8.71 -0.46 -17.18
N THR A 18 8.74 0.75 -17.74
CA THR A 18 9.63 1.83 -17.29
C THR A 18 9.41 2.23 -15.83
N ILE A 19 8.16 2.21 -15.35
CA ILE A 19 7.85 2.50 -13.93
C ILE A 19 8.19 1.29 -13.05
N LEU A 20 7.99 0.08 -13.58
CA LEU A 20 8.34 -1.15 -12.86
C LEU A 20 9.86 -1.32 -12.68
N GLU A 21 10.66 -0.82 -13.63
CA GLU A 21 12.13 -0.79 -13.48
C GLU A 21 12.56 0.03 -12.26
N ASP A 22 11.91 1.17 -12.00
CA ASP A 22 12.17 1.98 -10.79
C ASP A 22 11.79 1.24 -9.48
N PHE A 23 10.92 0.22 -9.54
CA PHE A 23 10.57 -0.59 -8.37
C PHE A 23 11.61 -1.65 -8.06
N LEU A 24 12.49 -2.02 -9.01
CA LEU A 24 13.49 -3.07 -8.79
C LEU A 24 14.49 -2.69 -7.70
N ASP A 25 14.87 -1.41 -7.61
CA ASP A 25 15.78 -0.94 -6.57
C ASP A 25 15.20 -1.18 -5.17
N VAL A 26 13.94 -0.83 -4.97
CA VAL A 26 13.20 -1.09 -3.72
C VAL A 26 13.07 -2.58 -3.44
N MET A 27 12.70 -3.37 -4.45
CA MET A 27 12.59 -4.83 -4.29
C MET A 27 13.92 -5.46 -3.88
N ASN A 28 15.03 -5.02 -4.46
CA ASN A 28 16.38 -5.52 -4.15
C ASN A 28 16.82 -5.13 -2.74
N GLU A 29 16.52 -3.91 -2.30
CA GLU A 29 16.79 -3.45 -0.94
C GLU A 29 16.02 -4.29 0.09
N GLN A 30 14.70 -4.43 -0.10
CA GLN A 30 13.85 -5.21 0.80
C GLN A 30 14.18 -6.71 0.78
N ALA A 31 14.55 -7.26 -0.38
CA ALA A 31 15.01 -8.64 -0.52
C ALA A 31 16.34 -8.87 0.22
N THR A 32 17.25 -7.90 0.23
CA THR A 32 18.51 -8.00 0.99
C THR A 32 18.23 -8.09 2.49
N ILE A 33 17.33 -7.25 3.01
CA ILE A 33 16.88 -7.30 4.42
C ILE A 33 16.25 -8.67 4.74
N LEU A 34 15.42 -9.20 3.83
CA LEU A 34 14.82 -10.52 3.97
C LEU A 34 15.89 -11.60 4.06
N VAL A 35 16.88 -11.61 3.16
CA VAL A 35 17.98 -12.58 3.17
C VAL A 35 18.74 -12.52 4.48
N THR A 36 19.13 -11.34 4.97
CA THR A 36 19.80 -11.18 6.27
C THR A 36 19.00 -11.74 7.44
N LYS A 37 17.66 -11.71 7.37
CA LYS A 37 16.80 -12.33 8.39
C LYS A 37 16.74 -13.84 8.27
N LEU A 38 16.68 -14.37 7.05
CA LEU A 38 16.65 -15.81 6.79
C LEU A 38 18.01 -16.47 7.06
N GLU A 39 19.12 -15.75 6.91
CA GLU A 39 20.47 -16.21 7.26
C GLU A 39 20.57 -16.72 8.70
N LYS A 40 19.81 -16.12 9.62
CA LYS A 40 19.77 -16.52 11.04
C LYS A 40 19.18 -17.92 11.26
N HIS A 41 18.48 -18.46 10.27
CA HIS A 41 17.83 -19.78 10.30
C HIS A 41 18.60 -20.85 9.50
N VAL A 42 19.75 -20.49 8.93
CA VAL A 42 20.59 -21.44 8.19
C VAL A 42 21.13 -22.51 9.15
N ASN A 43 21.08 -23.78 8.72
CA ASN A 43 21.44 -24.95 9.52
C ASN A 43 20.61 -25.16 10.80
N GLN A 44 19.45 -24.51 10.92
CA GLN A 44 18.48 -24.77 11.98
C GLN A 44 17.38 -25.73 11.49
N GLU A 45 16.44 -26.06 12.37
CA GLU A 45 15.26 -26.84 12.01
C GLU A 45 14.38 -26.11 11.00
N ALA A 46 13.50 -26.86 10.33
CA ALA A 46 12.54 -26.28 9.39
C ALA A 46 11.67 -25.23 10.11
N PHE A 47 11.56 -24.05 9.51
CA PHE A 47 10.77 -22.94 10.05
C PHE A 47 9.76 -22.44 9.01
N ASN A 48 8.77 -21.70 9.49
CA ASN A 48 7.77 -21.09 8.62
C ASN A 48 8.30 -19.75 8.05
N CYS A 49 8.69 -19.75 6.78
CA CYS A 49 9.16 -18.54 6.09
C CYS A 49 8.03 -17.59 5.66
N PHE A 50 6.75 -18.02 5.71
CA PHE A 50 5.60 -17.24 5.27
C PHE A 50 5.53 -15.87 5.94
N PHE A 51 5.83 -15.82 7.25
CA PHE A 51 5.84 -14.58 8.01
C PHE A 51 6.87 -13.59 7.47
N TYR A 52 8.10 -14.04 7.23
CA TYR A 52 9.18 -13.20 6.69
C TYR A 52 8.86 -12.68 5.28
N ILE A 53 8.33 -13.56 4.42
CA ILE A 53 7.94 -13.19 3.06
C ILE A 53 6.81 -12.15 3.08
N THR A 54 5.83 -12.31 3.97
CA THR A 54 4.69 -11.39 4.08
C THR A 54 5.15 -10.00 4.54
N LEU A 55 6.08 -9.90 5.50
CA LEU A 55 6.63 -8.62 5.94
C LEU A 55 7.44 -7.93 4.84
N CYS A 56 8.26 -8.69 4.10
CA CYS A 56 9.02 -8.18 2.95
C CYS A 56 8.08 -7.66 1.86
N ALA A 57 7.05 -8.42 1.50
CA ALA A 57 6.05 -8.01 0.52
C ALA A 57 5.32 -6.73 0.96
N LEU A 58 5.02 -6.59 2.26
CA LEU A 58 4.38 -5.41 2.81
C LEU A 58 5.28 -4.17 2.73
N ASP A 59 6.57 -4.29 3.04
CA ASP A 59 7.53 -3.19 2.87
C ASP A 59 7.66 -2.79 1.38
N ILE A 60 7.80 -3.76 0.48
CA ILE A 60 7.87 -3.51 -0.97
C ILE A 60 6.64 -2.74 -1.46
N ILE A 61 5.42 -3.19 -1.13
CA ILE A 61 4.21 -2.55 -1.65
C ILE A 61 4.00 -1.15 -1.03
N CYS A 62 4.26 -0.98 0.27
CA CYS A 62 4.15 0.33 0.91
C CYS A 62 5.18 1.32 0.35
N GLU A 63 6.39 0.87 0.05
CA GLU A 63 7.44 1.74 -0.48
C GLU A 63 7.25 2.04 -1.98
N THR A 64 6.93 1.04 -2.80
CA THR A 64 6.72 1.22 -4.26
C THR A 64 5.39 1.88 -4.61
N ALA A 65 4.29 1.47 -3.99
CA ALA A 65 2.95 1.96 -4.33
C ALA A 65 2.54 3.19 -3.52
N MET A 66 2.81 3.20 -2.21
CA MET A 66 2.43 4.31 -1.33
C MET A 66 3.58 5.31 -1.11
N GLY A 67 4.79 4.97 -1.54
CA GLY A 67 5.94 5.84 -1.37
C GLY A 67 6.39 5.99 0.08
N LYS A 68 6.04 5.06 0.98
CA LYS A 68 6.35 5.14 2.41
C LYS A 68 6.96 3.83 2.89
N ASN A 69 8.17 3.92 3.42
CA ASN A 69 8.80 2.82 4.12
C ASN A 69 8.19 2.71 5.54
N ILE A 70 7.60 1.56 5.85
CA ILE A 70 6.99 1.29 7.16
C ILE A 70 7.90 0.48 8.08
N GLY A 71 8.97 -0.12 7.53
CA GLY A 71 9.90 -0.98 8.26
C GLY A 71 9.22 -2.19 8.90
N ALA A 72 8.25 -2.82 8.22
CA ALA A 72 7.52 -3.98 8.71
C ALA A 72 8.44 -5.17 8.99
N GLN A 73 9.51 -5.32 8.22
CA GLN A 73 10.56 -6.29 8.52
C GLN A 73 11.24 -5.95 9.86
N SER A 74 11.56 -4.70 10.16
CA SER A 74 12.26 -4.35 11.42
C SER A 74 11.34 -4.32 12.65
N ASN A 75 10.08 -3.92 12.48
CA ASN A 75 9.08 -3.79 13.54
C ASN A 75 7.82 -4.59 13.21
N ASP A 76 7.89 -5.90 13.42
CA ASP A 76 6.86 -6.86 13.07
C ASP A 76 5.64 -6.85 14.01
N ASP A 77 5.77 -6.28 15.22
CA ASP A 77 4.64 -6.05 16.15
C ASP A 77 3.99 -4.66 15.99
N SER A 78 4.28 -3.94 14.90
CA SER A 78 3.63 -2.65 14.66
C SER A 78 2.11 -2.80 14.59
N GLU A 79 1.38 -1.77 15.03
CA GLU A 79 -0.08 -1.76 15.02
C GLU A 79 -0.65 -2.00 13.62
N TYR A 80 0.01 -1.43 12.60
CA TYR A 80 -0.35 -1.61 11.20
C TYR A 80 -0.16 -3.06 10.73
N VAL A 81 1.01 -3.67 10.95
CA VAL A 81 1.28 -5.07 10.56
C VAL A 81 0.27 -6.02 11.21
N ARG A 82 0.01 -5.86 12.52
CA ARG A 82 -1.00 -6.66 13.21
C ARG A 82 -2.41 -6.47 12.62
N ALA A 83 -2.76 -5.25 12.28
CA ALA A 83 -4.06 -4.96 11.69
C ALA A 83 -4.21 -5.63 10.30
N VAL A 84 -3.15 -5.62 9.47
CA VAL A 84 -3.14 -6.28 8.15
C VAL A 84 -3.33 -7.79 8.30
N TYR A 85 -2.62 -8.43 9.24
CA TYR A 85 -2.78 -9.85 9.52
C TYR A 85 -4.19 -10.19 10.01
N ARG A 86 -4.74 -9.42 10.95
CA ARG A 86 -6.11 -9.65 11.48
C ARG A 86 -7.18 -9.50 10.41
N VAL A 87 -7.06 -8.49 9.54
CA VAL A 87 -7.97 -8.29 8.41
C VAL A 87 -7.88 -9.46 7.44
N SER A 88 -6.66 -9.87 7.07
CA SER A 88 -6.43 -10.99 6.14
C SER A 88 -6.98 -12.32 6.68
N ASP A 89 -6.72 -12.64 7.94
CA ASP A 89 -7.25 -13.85 8.59
C ASP A 89 -8.78 -13.84 8.68
N SER A 90 -9.36 -12.69 9.07
CA SER A 90 -10.81 -12.51 9.13
C SER A 90 -11.47 -12.71 7.76
N ILE A 91 -10.88 -12.17 6.69
CA ILE A 91 -11.37 -12.34 5.32
C ILE A 91 -11.28 -13.82 4.91
N HIS A 92 -10.16 -14.49 5.15
CA HIS A 92 -9.96 -15.90 4.80
C HIS A 92 -10.95 -16.81 5.54
N ARG A 93 -11.17 -16.55 6.82
CA ARG A 93 -12.16 -17.27 7.63
C ARG A 93 -13.58 -17.03 7.13
N ARG A 94 -13.93 -15.78 6.78
CA ARG A 94 -15.24 -15.44 6.22
C ARG A 94 -15.46 -16.09 4.85
N MET A 95 -14.43 -16.18 4.03
CA MET A 95 -14.50 -16.86 2.72
C MET A 95 -14.85 -18.34 2.86
N LYS A 96 -14.32 -19.02 3.89
CA LYS A 96 -14.55 -20.45 4.15
C LYS A 96 -15.84 -20.76 4.91
N ALA A 97 -16.52 -19.76 5.47
CA ALA A 97 -17.67 -19.93 6.36
C ALA A 97 -18.92 -19.23 5.79
N PRO A 98 -19.75 -19.91 4.98
CA PRO A 98 -20.93 -19.31 4.34
C PRO A 98 -21.91 -18.65 5.31
N TRP A 99 -22.02 -19.13 6.56
CA TRP A 99 -22.88 -18.53 7.59
C TRP A 99 -22.41 -17.15 8.07
N LEU A 100 -21.14 -16.80 7.85
CA LEU A 100 -20.58 -15.47 8.15
C LEU A 100 -20.70 -14.50 6.96
N TRP A 101 -21.35 -14.89 5.86
CA TRP A 101 -21.49 -14.01 4.69
C TRP A 101 -22.49 -12.88 4.90
N PHE A 102 -23.50 -13.08 5.75
CA PHE A 102 -24.43 -12.02 6.11
C PHE A 102 -23.72 -10.96 6.98
N ASP A 103 -23.49 -9.78 6.40
CA ASP A 103 -22.79 -8.67 7.06
C ASP A 103 -23.37 -8.34 8.43
N PHE A 104 -24.70 -8.28 8.54
CA PHE A 104 -25.38 -7.96 9.79
C PHE A 104 -25.01 -8.94 10.91
N LEU A 105 -25.07 -10.25 10.62
CA LEU A 105 -24.72 -11.29 11.59
C LEU A 105 -23.23 -11.24 11.92
N TYR A 106 -22.38 -11.07 10.90
CA TYR A 106 -20.93 -11.01 11.09
C TYR A 106 -20.51 -9.86 12.02
N PHE A 107 -21.05 -8.66 11.81
CA PHE A 107 -20.73 -7.48 12.62
C PHE A 107 -21.34 -7.50 14.03
N MET A 108 -22.33 -8.36 14.30
CA MET A 108 -22.79 -8.60 15.66
C MET A 108 -21.83 -9.48 16.48
N PHE A 109 -21.06 -10.35 15.83
CA PHE A 109 -20.06 -11.17 16.52
C PHE A 109 -18.81 -10.37 16.91
N LYS A 110 -18.11 -10.83 17.96
CA LYS A 110 -16.82 -10.25 18.38
C LYS A 110 -15.81 -10.19 17.25
N ASP A 111 -15.74 -11.25 16.44
CA ASP A 111 -14.85 -11.33 15.28
C ASP A 111 -15.11 -10.18 14.28
N GLY A 112 -16.37 -9.86 13.99
CA GLY A 112 -16.70 -8.75 13.09
C GLY A 112 -16.41 -7.38 13.70
N GLN A 113 -16.50 -7.23 15.02
CA GLN A 113 -16.09 -6.01 15.70
C GLN A 113 -14.56 -5.82 15.67
N GLU A 114 -13.79 -6.89 15.87
CA GLU A 114 -12.33 -6.85 15.76
C GLU A 114 -11.89 -6.54 14.34
N TYR A 115 -12.52 -7.19 13.35
CA TYR A 115 -12.32 -6.87 11.94
C TYR A 115 -12.54 -5.38 11.65
N ARG A 116 -13.66 -4.78 12.13
CA ARG A 116 -13.91 -3.34 11.96
C ARG A 116 -12.85 -2.45 12.62
N LYS A 117 -12.36 -2.82 13.79
CA LYS A 117 -11.29 -2.06 14.48
C LYS A 117 -9.99 -2.12 13.69
N SER A 118 -9.57 -3.30 13.24
CA SER A 118 -8.37 -3.46 12.43
C SER A 118 -8.50 -2.78 11.07
N LEU A 119 -9.66 -2.86 10.43
CA LEU A 119 -9.94 -2.14 9.18
C LEU A 119 -9.85 -0.62 9.36
N LYS A 120 -10.32 -0.09 10.49
CA LYS A 120 -10.18 1.34 10.82
C LYS A 120 -8.70 1.77 10.93
N ILE A 121 -7.84 0.92 11.49
CA ILE A 121 -6.40 1.18 11.57
C ILE A 121 -5.79 1.24 10.15
N LEU A 122 -6.11 0.27 9.29
CA LEU A 122 -5.64 0.26 7.89
C LEU A 122 -6.07 1.55 7.17
N HIS A 123 -7.35 1.87 7.24
CA HIS A 123 -7.91 3.07 6.60
C HIS A 123 -7.31 4.37 7.12
N ASN A 124 -7.05 4.47 8.43
CA ASN A 124 -6.38 5.62 9.01
C ASN A 124 -4.95 5.73 8.49
N PHE A 125 -4.22 4.62 8.40
CA PHE A 125 -2.89 4.58 7.83
C PHE A 125 -2.90 5.09 6.38
N THR A 126 -3.73 4.51 5.51
CA THR A 126 -3.84 4.94 4.11
C THR A 126 -4.23 6.42 3.99
N SER A 127 -5.20 6.87 4.78
CA SER A 127 -5.64 8.28 4.75
C SER A 127 -4.53 9.25 5.17
N ASN A 128 -3.73 8.87 6.17
CA ASN A 128 -2.59 9.66 6.62
C ASN A 128 -1.52 9.75 5.52
N VAL A 129 -1.19 8.62 4.88
CA VAL A 129 -0.21 8.59 3.79
C VAL A 129 -0.65 9.44 2.60
N ILE A 130 -1.92 9.33 2.19
CA ILE A 130 -2.49 10.15 1.11
C ILE A 130 -2.38 11.63 1.44
N THR A 131 -2.71 12.01 2.68
CA THR A 131 -2.67 13.42 3.12
C THR A 131 -1.24 13.96 3.17
N GLU A 132 -0.31 13.17 3.73
CA GLU A 132 1.11 13.50 3.81
C GLU A 132 1.69 13.71 2.41
N ARG A 133 1.49 12.76 1.49
CA ARG A 133 1.96 12.85 0.11
C ARG A 133 1.35 14.01 -0.66
N ALA A 134 0.04 14.22 -0.54
CA ALA A 134 -0.62 15.37 -1.16
C ALA A 134 -0.08 16.72 -0.65
N SER A 135 0.34 16.79 0.62
CA SER A 135 0.98 18.00 1.18
C SER A 135 2.42 18.20 0.69
N GLU A 136 3.17 17.11 0.52
CA GLU A 136 4.54 17.15 -0.04
C GLU A 136 4.53 17.65 -1.47
N MET A 137 3.64 17.11 -2.31
CA MET A 137 3.53 17.52 -3.71
C MET A 137 3.21 19.02 -3.85
N LYS A 138 2.30 19.56 -3.03
CA LYS A 138 1.99 21.00 -3.03
C LYS A 138 3.20 21.85 -2.64
N ARG A 139 3.96 21.42 -1.63
CA ARG A 139 5.19 22.12 -1.22
C ARG A 139 6.27 22.08 -2.30
N ASP A 140 6.39 20.97 -3.00
CA ASP A 140 7.35 20.82 -4.09
C ASP A 140 6.95 21.65 -5.32
N GLU A 141 5.66 21.75 -5.63
CA GLU A 141 5.11 22.67 -6.64
C GLU A 141 5.41 24.14 -6.28
N GLU A 142 5.16 24.54 -5.03
CA GLU A 142 5.44 25.91 -4.53
C GLU A 142 6.94 26.26 -4.59
N ARG A 143 7.83 25.32 -4.23
CA ARG A 143 9.29 25.51 -4.30
C ARG A 143 9.81 25.60 -5.72
N SER A 144 9.27 24.81 -6.64
CA SER A 144 9.66 24.83 -8.06
C SER A 144 9.27 26.12 -8.78
N HIS A 145 8.33 26.89 -8.23
CA HIS A 145 7.89 28.16 -8.78
C HIS A 145 8.80 29.34 -8.41
N ASP A 146 9.63 29.19 -7.37
CA ASP A 146 10.49 30.23 -6.79
C ASP A 146 11.97 30.09 -7.19
N ASP A 147 12.40 28.90 -7.62
CA ASP A 147 13.78 28.61 -8.02
C ASP A 147 13.84 28.05 -9.46
N LYS A 148 14.15 28.91 -10.43
CA LYS A 148 14.18 28.56 -11.87
C LYS A 148 15.44 27.80 -12.32
N ASP A 149 16.42 27.58 -11.44
CA ASP A 149 17.76 27.11 -11.82
C ASP A 149 18.15 25.73 -11.27
N ILE A 150 17.24 24.99 -10.60
CA ILE A 150 17.53 23.61 -10.17
C ILE A 150 17.02 22.62 -11.24
N PRO A 151 17.89 21.74 -11.79
CA PRO A 151 17.45 20.71 -12.73
C PRO A 151 16.40 19.81 -12.04
N PRO A 152 15.36 19.35 -12.76
CA PRO A 152 14.32 18.52 -12.17
C PRO A 152 14.99 17.35 -11.44
N HIS A 153 14.73 17.26 -10.14
CA HIS A 153 15.34 16.29 -9.25
C HIS A 153 15.23 14.92 -9.91
N LYS A 154 16.39 14.35 -10.31
CA LYS A 154 16.52 13.08 -11.01
C LYS A 154 15.59 12.04 -10.41
N ASN A 155 14.73 11.46 -11.25
CA ASN A 155 14.13 10.13 -11.12
C ASN A 155 13.83 9.67 -9.69
N LYS A 156 13.04 10.43 -8.94
CA LYS A 156 12.31 9.80 -7.84
C LYS A 156 11.26 8.91 -8.47
N CYS A 157 11.34 7.61 -8.18
CA CYS A 157 10.30 6.63 -8.46
C CYS A 157 8.94 7.27 -8.15
N LYS A 158 8.15 7.55 -9.18
CA LYS A 158 6.81 8.12 -8.98
C LYS A 158 5.98 6.99 -8.40
N ALA A 159 5.70 7.07 -7.11
CA ALA A 159 4.89 6.05 -6.45
C ALA A 159 3.53 5.98 -7.15
N PHE A 160 2.89 4.81 -7.12
CA PHE A 160 1.53 4.65 -7.67
C PHE A 160 0.57 5.72 -7.14
N LEU A 161 0.73 6.09 -5.87
CA LEU A 161 -0.02 7.18 -5.24
C LEU A 161 0.25 8.56 -5.86
N ASP A 162 1.49 8.88 -6.21
CA ASP A 162 1.82 10.16 -6.88
C ASP A 162 1.18 10.25 -8.26
N LEU A 163 1.09 9.10 -8.94
CA LEU A 163 0.40 9.02 -10.21
C LEU A 163 -1.09 9.23 -10.01
N LEU A 164 -1.72 8.51 -9.06
CA LEU A 164 -3.13 8.68 -8.69
C LEU A 164 -3.50 10.13 -8.34
N LEU A 165 -2.65 10.85 -7.62
CA LEU A 165 -2.86 12.26 -7.24
C LEU A 165 -2.81 13.20 -8.45
N ASN A 166 -2.08 12.82 -9.50
CA ASN A 166 -1.93 13.58 -10.73
C ASN A 166 -2.93 13.18 -11.83
N VAL A 167 -3.58 12.02 -11.74
CA VAL A 167 -4.50 11.59 -12.79
C VAL A 167 -5.79 12.41 -12.78
N THR A 168 -6.25 12.75 -13.98
CA THR A 168 -7.51 13.44 -14.24
C THR A 168 -8.45 12.52 -15.02
N ASP A 169 -9.75 12.63 -14.74
CA ASP A 169 -10.85 11.99 -15.49
C ASP A 169 -10.83 12.40 -16.98
N ASP A 170 -11.53 11.65 -17.83
CA ASP A 170 -11.84 11.99 -19.23
C ASP A 170 -12.51 13.39 -19.35
N LYS A 171 -13.05 13.95 -18.26
CA LYS A 171 -13.60 15.31 -18.15
C LYS A 171 -12.61 16.37 -17.62
N GLY A 172 -11.37 16.00 -17.34
CA GLY A 172 -10.34 16.89 -16.78
C GLY A 172 -10.43 17.13 -15.27
N ASN A 173 -11.32 16.44 -14.56
CA ASN A 173 -11.47 16.58 -13.10
C ASN A 173 -10.46 15.70 -12.36
N LYS A 174 -9.86 16.20 -11.28
CA LYS A 174 -9.03 15.39 -10.37
C LYS A 174 -9.90 14.37 -9.62
N LEU A 175 -9.32 13.21 -9.31
CA LEU A 175 -9.98 12.21 -8.46
C LEU A 175 -10.21 12.77 -7.05
N SER A 176 -11.33 12.38 -6.43
CA SER A 176 -11.57 12.72 -5.03
C SER A 176 -10.63 11.92 -4.12
N HIS A 177 -10.34 12.45 -2.92
CA HIS A 177 -9.55 11.71 -1.94
C HIS A 177 -10.17 10.36 -1.56
N GLU A 178 -11.50 10.24 -1.61
CA GLU A 178 -12.22 8.98 -1.36
C GLU A 178 -12.01 7.98 -2.50
N ASP A 179 -12.07 8.43 -3.76
CA ASP A 179 -11.79 7.58 -4.92
C ASP A 179 -10.34 7.07 -4.93
N ILE A 180 -9.38 7.94 -4.57
CA ILE A 180 -7.96 7.57 -4.45
C ILE A 180 -7.79 6.54 -3.34
N ARG A 181 -8.40 6.77 -2.18
CA ARG A 181 -8.34 5.83 -1.06
C ARG A 181 -8.97 4.49 -1.40
N GLU A 182 -10.12 4.47 -2.08
CA GLU A 182 -10.73 3.22 -2.55
C GLU A 182 -9.76 2.42 -3.42
N GLU A 183 -9.01 3.07 -4.32
CA GLU A 183 -8.09 2.38 -5.20
C GLU A 183 -6.81 1.90 -4.49
N VAL A 184 -6.36 2.61 -3.46
CA VAL A 184 -5.20 2.21 -2.65
C VAL A 184 -5.56 1.10 -1.64
N ASP A 185 -6.80 1.09 -1.13
CA ASP A 185 -7.30 0.10 -0.17
C ASP A 185 -7.83 -1.19 -0.86
N THR A 186 -7.89 -1.23 -2.20
CA THR A 186 -8.35 -2.39 -3.00
C THR A 186 -7.30 -3.50 -3.06
#